data_AF-A0A376KTX0-F1
#
_entry.id   AF-A0A376KTX0-F1
#
_cell.length_a   1.000
_cell.length_b   1.000
_cell.length_c   1.000
_cell.angle_alpha   90.00
_cell.angle_beta   90.00
_cell.angle_gamma   90.00
#
_symmetry.space_group_name_H-M   'P 1'
#
loop_
_entity.id
_entity.type
_entity.pdbx_description
1 polymer ?
#
loop_
_entity_poly.entity_id
_entity_poly.type
_entity_poly.pdbx_seq_one_letter_code
_entity_poly.pdbx_strand_id
1 'polypeptide(L)'
;MRGWTIKGKPASGRAVLSQEQDGIKSHTHSASASSTDLGTKTTSSFDYGTKSTNNTGAHTHSVSGTAASAGAHTHSMTFVSGGSSGAPGSGASDYSKYSVNTSSAGAHTHSVSGTAASAGAHAHTVGIGAHTHSVAIGSHGHTITVNAAGNAENTVKNIAFNYIVRLA
;
A
#
# COMPACT_ATOMS: atom_id res chain seq x y z
N MET A 1 50.51 -45.76 -53.24
CA MET A 1 49.54 -44.71 -53.64
C MET A 1 48.07 -45.05 -53.31
N ARG A 2 47.76 -46.04 -52.47
CA ARG A 2 46.37 -46.33 -52.05
C ARG A 2 45.84 -45.18 -51.18
N GLY A 3 44.66 -44.65 -51.48
CA GLY A 3 44.06 -43.53 -50.74
C GLY A 3 44.76 -42.17 -50.92
N TRP A 4 45.71 -42.05 -51.87
CA TRP A 4 46.49 -40.83 -52.09
C TRP A 4 46.17 -40.19 -53.44
N THR A 5 46.02 -38.87 -53.47
CA THR A 5 45.95 -38.05 -54.69
C THR A 5 47.31 -37.45 -55.01
N ILE A 6 47.74 -37.48 -56.27
CA ILE A 6 48.98 -36.82 -56.69
C ILE A 6 48.77 -35.31 -56.76
N LYS A 7 49.58 -34.58 -56.01
CA LYS A 7 49.69 -33.11 -56.05
C LYS A 7 51.09 -32.74 -56.54
N GLY A 8 51.18 -31.86 -57.53
CA GLY A 8 52.46 -31.37 -58.04
C GLY A 8 53.30 -30.75 -56.92
N LYS A 9 54.62 -31.00 -56.92
CA LYS A 9 55.52 -30.41 -55.92
C LYS A 9 55.47 -28.89 -56.06
N PRO A 10 55.15 -28.13 -54.99
CA PRO A 10 55.22 -26.68 -55.04
C PRO A 10 56.65 -26.22 -55.31
N ALA A 11 56.80 -24.97 -55.77
CA ALA A 11 58.10 -24.37 -56.07
C ALA A 11 59.05 -24.45 -54.86
N SER A 12 58.53 -24.21 -53.67
CA SER A 12 59.26 -24.27 -52.39
C SER A 12 58.39 -24.87 -51.28
N GLY A 13 58.99 -25.12 -50.11
CA GLY A 13 58.26 -25.51 -48.89
C GLY A 13 57.83 -26.97 -48.80
N ARG A 14 58.19 -27.82 -49.78
CA ARG A 14 57.85 -29.26 -49.75
C ARG A 14 58.86 -30.12 -50.52
N ALA A 15 59.25 -31.26 -49.93
CA ALA A 15 60.15 -32.24 -50.54
C ALA A 15 59.40 -33.20 -51.48
N VAL A 16 60.13 -33.80 -52.42
CA VAL A 16 59.60 -34.85 -53.32
C VAL A 16 59.15 -36.07 -52.50
N LEU A 17 58.00 -36.68 -52.86
CA LEU A 17 57.38 -37.84 -52.20
C LEU A 17 56.95 -37.63 -50.73
N SER A 18 56.99 -36.40 -50.22
CA SER A 18 56.38 -36.09 -48.92
C SER A 18 54.85 -36.26 -48.95
N GLN A 19 54.27 -36.59 -47.80
CA GLN A 19 52.83 -36.75 -47.58
C GLN A 19 52.21 -35.47 -47.00
N GLU A 20 50.92 -35.25 -47.24
CA GLU A 20 50.14 -34.11 -46.74
C GLU A 20 48.74 -34.65 -46.46
N GLN A 21 48.31 -34.60 -45.20
CA GLN A 21 46.97 -35.02 -44.81
C GLN A 21 45.93 -34.04 -45.38
N ASP A 22 44.72 -34.53 -45.61
CA ASP A 22 43.59 -33.68 -45.93
C ASP A 22 43.27 -32.70 -44.79
N GLY A 23 42.61 -31.60 -45.13
CA GLY A 23 42.24 -30.58 -44.16
C GLY A 23 41.26 -29.57 -44.75
N ILE A 24 40.38 -29.06 -43.89
CA ILE A 24 39.46 -27.98 -44.25
C ILE A 24 40.21 -26.64 -44.17
N LYS A 25 40.02 -25.79 -45.17
CA LYS A 25 40.57 -24.44 -45.15
C LYS A 25 39.94 -23.65 -43.99
N SER A 26 40.76 -22.85 -43.28
CA SER A 26 40.27 -21.95 -42.23
C SER A 26 39.11 -21.10 -42.73
N HIS A 27 37.99 -21.14 -42.02
CA HIS A 27 36.81 -20.34 -42.28
C HIS A 27 36.02 -20.10 -40.99
N THR A 28 35.08 -19.16 -41.05
CA THR A 28 34.15 -18.85 -39.96
C THR A 28 32.73 -18.82 -40.51
N HIS A 29 31.75 -18.82 -39.61
CA HIS A 29 30.33 -18.64 -39.94
C HIS A 29 29.80 -17.39 -39.25
N SER A 30 28.85 -16.71 -39.88
CA SER A 30 27.95 -15.81 -39.17
C SER A 30 26.92 -16.63 -38.39
N ALA A 31 26.56 -16.16 -37.20
CA ALA A 31 25.54 -16.78 -36.37
C ALA A 31 24.62 -15.69 -35.80
N SER A 32 23.37 -16.06 -35.52
CA SER A 32 22.39 -15.21 -34.88
C SER A 32 21.63 -15.99 -33.81
N ALA A 33 21.11 -15.27 -32.82
CA ALA A 33 20.19 -15.81 -31.83
C ALA A 33 18.81 -15.17 -32.05
N SER A 34 17.76 -15.96 -31.87
CA SER A 34 16.39 -15.45 -31.94
C SER A 34 16.07 -14.61 -30.70
N SER A 35 15.22 -13.58 -30.89
CA SER A 35 14.67 -12.82 -29.77
C SER A 35 13.80 -13.73 -28.88
N THR A 36 13.88 -13.53 -27.57
CA THR A 36 13.09 -14.27 -26.57
C THR A 36 12.31 -13.29 -25.70
N ASP A 37 10.98 -13.41 -25.71
CA ASP A 37 10.11 -12.67 -24.79
C ASP A 37 9.93 -13.48 -23.49
N LEU A 38 10.28 -12.89 -22.35
CA LEU A 38 10.14 -13.53 -21.03
C LEU A 38 8.75 -13.36 -20.40
N GLY A 39 7.88 -12.56 -21.04
CA GLY A 39 6.53 -12.27 -20.62
C GLY A 39 6.41 -11.43 -19.36
N THR A 40 5.18 -11.26 -18.89
CA THR A 40 4.86 -10.50 -17.67
C THR A 40 4.97 -11.39 -16.43
N LYS A 41 5.52 -10.85 -15.34
CA LYS A 41 5.59 -11.51 -14.02
C LYS A 41 4.83 -10.69 -12.99
N THR A 42 4.12 -11.37 -12.10
CA THR A 42 3.43 -10.75 -10.97
C THR A 42 4.35 -10.73 -9.75
N THR A 43 4.34 -9.64 -8.99
CA THR A 43 5.07 -9.55 -7.73
C THR A 43 4.39 -10.38 -6.64
N SER A 44 5.07 -10.59 -5.51
CA SER A 44 4.42 -11.13 -4.31
C SER A 44 3.32 -10.20 -3.79
N SER A 45 2.37 -10.76 -3.04
CA SER A 45 1.36 -9.98 -2.33
C SER A 45 1.97 -9.20 -1.17
N PHE A 46 1.49 -7.98 -0.95
CA PHE A 46 1.83 -7.13 0.19
C PHE A 46 0.54 -6.50 0.74
N ASP A 47 0.33 -6.59 2.05
CA ASP A 47 -0.85 -6.05 2.74
C ASP A 47 -0.43 -4.97 3.75
N TYR A 48 -0.96 -3.75 3.59
CA TYR A 48 -0.72 -2.66 4.53
C TYR A 48 -1.48 -2.85 5.86
N GLY A 49 -2.48 -3.74 5.89
CA GLY A 49 -3.35 -3.97 7.03
C GLY A 49 -4.20 -2.75 7.40
N THR A 50 -4.63 -2.69 8.65
CA THR A 50 -5.37 -1.55 9.20
C THR A 50 -4.41 -0.49 9.74
N LYS A 51 -4.66 0.78 9.40
CA LYS A 51 -3.92 1.94 9.94
C LYS A 51 -4.85 2.79 10.79
N SER A 52 -4.35 3.25 11.93
CA SER A 52 -5.06 4.17 12.83
C SER A 52 -4.68 5.62 12.54
N THR A 53 -5.61 6.54 12.76
CA THR A 53 -5.36 7.97 12.75
C THR A 53 -4.87 8.45 14.11
N ASN A 54 -4.42 9.71 14.21
CA ASN A 54 -4.15 10.36 15.49
C ASN A 54 -5.45 10.69 16.25
N ASN A 55 -5.35 10.88 17.56
CA ASN A 55 -6.46 11.33 18.40
C ASN A 55 -6.63 12.87 18.32
N THR A 56 -7.82 13.32 17.93
CA THR A 56 -8.18 14.75 17.84
C THR A 56 -9.70 14.94 17.96
N GLY A 57 -10.18 16.19 17.98
CA GLY A 57 -11.62 16.53 17.93
C GLY A 57 -12.29 16.79 19.28
N ALA A 58 -11.55 16.79 20.40
CA ALA A 58 -12.09 17.17 21.69
C ALA A 58 -12.45 18.67 21.71
N HIS A 59 -13.68 18.98 22.14
CA HIS A 59 -14.19 20.34 22.27
C HIS A 59 -15.29 20.40 23.33
N THR A 60 -15.61 21.61 23.80
CA THR A 60 -16.62 21.86 24.85
C THR A 60 -17.77 22.72 24.32
N HIS A 61 -18.97 22.52 24.86
CA HIS A 61 -20.14 23.37 24.61
C HIS A 61 -20.55 24.13 25.88
N SER A 62 -21.14 25.32 25.71
CA SER A 62 -21.80 26.06 26.78
C SER A 62 -23.30 25.78 26.79
N VAL A 63 -23.87 25.52 27.96
CA VAL A 63 -25.31 25.26 28.14
C VAL A 63 -25.89 26.28 29.12
N SER A 64 -26.97 26.96 28.72
CA SER A 64 -27.72 27.87 29.58
C SER A 64 -29.23 27.66 29.37
N GLY A 65 -30.02 27.94 30.40
CA GLY A 65 -31.47 27.80 30.36
C GLY A 65 -32.12 28.48 31.57
N THR A 66 -33.41 28.76 31.46
CA THR A 66 -34.21 29.38 32.52
C THR A 66 -35.28 28.40 32.97
N ALA A 67 -35.47 28.23 34.28
CA ALA A 67 -36.55 27.41 34.81
C ALA A 67 -37.92 28.07 34.57
N ALA A 68 -38.98 27.27 34.48
CA ALA A 68 -40.34 27.80 34.40
C ALA A 68 -40.73 28.53 35.70
N SER A 69 -41.55 29.58 35.60
CA SER A 69 -42.04 30.34 36.76
C SER A 69 -43.00 29.48 37.61
N ALA A 70 -42.71 29.34 38.90
CA ALA A 70 -43.50 28.57 39.86
C ALA A 70 -43.32 29.10 41.30
N GLY A 71 -44.11 28.58 42.26
CA GLY A 71 -43.95 28.89 43.69
C GLY A 71 -44.89 29.96 44.26
N ALA A 72 -45.92 30.38 43.52
CA ALA A 72 -46.97 31.25 44.04
C ALA A 72 -47.72 30.54 45.18
N HIS A 73 -47.70 31.10 46.39
CA HIS A 73 -48.39 30.57 47.56
C HIS A 73 -48.83 31.69 48.49
N THR A 74 -49.69 31.36 49.45
CA THR A 74 -50.17 32.27 50.51
C THR A 74 -49.95 31.62 51.88
N HIS A 75 -49.80 32.45 52.91
CA HIS A 75 -49.78 32.00 54.31
C HIS A 75 -51.06 32.42 55.01
N SER A 76 -51.59 31.56 55.87
CA SER A 76 -52.69 31.90 56.78
C SER A 76 -52.11 32.25 58.15
N MET A 77 -52.60 33.34 58.75
CA MET A 77 -52.24 33.75 60.10
C MET A 77 -53.46 33.54 61.00
N THR A 78 -53.28 32.88 62.13
CA THR A 78 -54.33 32.69 63.13
C THR A 78 -54.25 33.78 64.18
N PHE A 79 -55.34 34.51 64.38
CA PHE A 79 -55.45 35.51 65.42
C PHE A 79 -56.23 34.91 66.60
N VAL A 80 -55.64 34.94 67.81
CA VAL A 80 -56.32 34.53 69.04
C VAL A 80 -57.07 35.72 69.63
N SER A 81 -58.38 35.59 69.81
CA SER A 81 -59.19 36.59 70.49
C SER A 81 -58.95 36.52 72.01
N GLY A 82 -58.59 37.65 72.62
CA GLY A 82 -58.45 37.79 74.08
C GLY A 82 -57.07 38.21 74.61
N GLY A 83 -56.09 38.52 73.76
CA GLY A 83 -54.77 39.00 74.17
C GLY A 83 -54.74 40.45 74.65
N SER A 84 -53.84 40.78 75.58
CA SER A 84 -53.63 42.14 76.10
C SER A 84 -53.25 43.15 75.00
N SER A 85 -53.60 44.41 75.20
CA SER A 85 -53.27 45.55 74.33
C SER A 85 -51.76 45.64 74.09
N GLY A 86 -51.32 45.56 72.82
CA GLY A 86 -49.91 45.70 72.42
C GLY A 86 -49.26 44.46 71.81
N ALA A 87 -49.94 43.30 71.76
CA ALA A 87 -49.47 42.15 70.98
C ALA A 87 -49.77 42.35 69.47
N PRO A 88 -48.92 41.85 68.55
CA PRO A 88 -49.25 41.81 67.12
C PRO A 88 -50.50 40.93 66.94
N GLY A 89 -51.66 41.56 66.72
CA GLY A 89 -52.94 40.87 66.86
C GLY A 89 -53.98 41.60 67.73
N SER A 90 -53.56 42.51 68.61
CA SER A 90 -54.45 43.14 69.59
C SER A 90 -54.99 44.48 69.12
N GLY A 91 -56.17 44.48 68.50
CA GLY A 91 -56.95 45.69 68.22
C GLY A 91 -58.29 45.39 67.52
N ALA A 92 -59.40 45.63 68.22
CA ALA A 92 -60.81 45.70 67.77
C ALA A 92 -61.42 44.50 67.01
N SER A 93 -62.71 44.22 67.28
CA SER A 93 -63.48 43.06 66.79
C SER A 93 -63.74 43.01 65.27
N ASP A 94 -63.15 43.90 64.48
CA ASP A 94 -63.44 44.06 63.04
C ASP A 94 -62.14 44.03 62.22
N TYR A 95 -61.49 42.86 62.22
CA TYR A 95 -60.19 42.59 61.61
C TYR A 95 -60.17 42.66 60.06
N SER A 96 -61.34 42.80 59.43
CA SER A 96 -61.49 42.79 57.96
C SER A 96 -61.00 44.07 57.27
N LYS A 97 -60.72 45.15 58.01
CA LYS A 97 -60.46 46.49 57.42
C LYS A 97 -58.99 46.89 57.30
N TYR A 98 -58.06 46.14 57.86
CA TYR A 98 -56.62 46.44 57.77
C TYR A 98 -55.87 45.32 57.03
N SER A 99 -55.44 45.61 55.79
CA SER A 99 -54.50 44.76 55.06
C SER A 99 -53.08 45.17 55.44
N VAL A 100 -52.32 44.26 56.03
CA VAL A 100 -50.91 44.47 56.37
C VAL A 100 -50.05 43.48 55.59
N ASN A 101 -49.06 43.99 54.87
CA ASN A 101 -48.07 43.14 54.20
C ASN A 101 -46.98 42.72 55.19
N THR A 102 -46.54 41.47 55.10
CA THR A 102 -45.29 41.05 55.74
C THR A 102 -44.10 41.77 55.09
N SER A 103 -42.95 41.80 55.76
CA SER A 103 -41.69 42.23 55.15
C SER A 103 -41.27 41.29 54.01
N SER A 104 -40.39 41.76 53.11
CA SER A 104 -39.80 40.93 52.07
C SER A 104 -38.96 39.79 52.68
N ALA A 105 -39.25 38.55 52.27
CA ALA A 105 -38.54 37.34 52.69
C ALA A 105 -38.70 36.26 51.60
N GLY A 106 -37.88 35.20 51.64
CA GLY A 106 -38.01 34.04 50.75
C GLY A 106 -37.12 34.02 49.51
N ALA A 107 -36.11 34.90 49.43
CA ALA A 107 -35.08 34.81 48.41
C ALA A 107 -34.32 33.48 48.57
N HIS A 108 -34.36 32.64 47.53
CA HIS A 108 -33.67 31.37 47.46
C HIS A 108 -33.21 31.11 46.03
N THR A 109 -32.29 30.17 45.86
CA THR A 109 -31.77 29.75 44.55
C THR A 109 -31.98 28.26 44.35
N HIS A 110 -32.13 27.85 43.10
CA HIS A 110 -32.15 26.45 42.70
C HIS A 110 -30.90 26.12 41.88
N SER A 111 -30.41 24.89 42.02
CA SER A 111 -29.44 24.33 41.09
C SER A 111 -30.17 23.74 39.90
N VAL A 112 -29.73 24.08 38.69
CA VAL A 112 -30.20 23.47 37.44
C VAL A 112 -29.03 22.71 36.83
N SER A 113 -29.17 21.40 36.70
CA SER A 113 -28.18 20.53 36.06
C SER A 113 -28.80 19.78 34.90
N GLY A 114 -28.08 19.67 33.79
CA GLY A 114 -28.48 18.88 32.63
C GLY A 114 -27.27 18.35 31.87
N THR A 115 -27.45 17.22 31.20
CA THR A 115 -26.44 16.63 30.30
C THR A 115 -26.97 16.73 28.88
N ALA A 116 -26.14 17.21 27.95
CA ALA A 116 -26.50 17.22 26.54
C ALA A 116 -26.69 15.79 26.02
N ALA A 117 -27.57 15.60 25.04
CA ALA A 117 -27.73 14.31 24.38
C ALA A 117 -26.44 13.87 23.66
N SER A 118 -26.22 12.55 23.57
CA SER A 118 -25.06 11.99 22.86
C SER A 118 -25.10 12.31 21.37
N ALA A 119 -24.00 12.87 20.85
CA ALA A 119 -23.80 13.22 19.45
C ALA A 119 -22.31 13.12 19.09
N GLY A 120 -21.97 13.24 17.80
CA GLY A 120 -20.58 13.32 17.33
C GLY A 120 -20.02 12.06 16.67
N ALA A 121 -20.82 11.01 16.51
CA ALA A 121 -20.45 9.86 15.66
C ALA A 121 -20.31 10.32 14.20
N HIS A 122 -19.10 10.24 13.65
CA HIS A 122 -18.80 10.59 12.27
C HIS A 122 -17.65 9.73 11.76
N ALA A 123 -17.50 9.67 10.43
CA ALA A 123 -16.41 8.95 9.77
C ALA A 123 -15.74 9.86 8.73
N HIS A 124 -14.43 9.67 8.54
CA HIS A 124 -13.65 10.34 7.50
C HIS A 124 -13.26 9.32 6.42
N THR A 125 -13.17 9.77 5.17
CA THR A 125 -12.61 9.00 4.07
C THR A 125 -11.25 9.57 3.69
N VAL A 126 -10.27 8.70 3.40
CA VAL A 126 -8.91 9.09 3.00
C VAL A 126 -8.57 8.42 1.68
N GLY A 127 -8.31 9.23 0.64
CA GLY A 127 -7.80 8.73 -0.63
C GLY A 127 -6.29 8.49 -0.56
N ILE A 128 -5.83 7.27 -0.85
CA ILE A 128 -4.40 6.91 -0.83
C ILE A 128 -3.74 7.13 -2.20
N GLY A 129 -4.39 6.69 -3.27
CA GLY A 129 -3.91 6.85 -4.65
C GLY A 129 -3.15 5.63 -5.21
N ALA A 130 -2.76 5.75 -6.49
CA ALA A 130 -2.04 4.71 -7.23
C ALA A 130 -0.51 4.90 -7.10
N HIS A 131 0.23 3.80 -7.21
CA HIS A 131 1.69 3.82 -7.24
C HIS A 131 2.24 2.72 -8.15
N THR A 132 3.49 2.88 -8.59
CA THR A 132 4.23 1.90 -9.40
C THR A 132 5.66 1.78 -8.88
N HIS A 133 6.26 0.60 -9.11
CA HIS A 133 7.67 0.34 -8.81
C HIS A 133 8.40 -0.03 -10.10
N SER A 134 9.70 0.26 -10.15
CA SER A 134 10.61 -0.28 -11.16
C SER A 134 11.47 -1.39 -10.54
N VAL A 135 11.85 -2.37 -11.35
CA VAL A 135 12.74 -3.47 -10.95
C VAL A 135 13.85 -3.57 -11.98
N ALA A 136 15.10 -3.43 -11.54
CA ALA A 136 16.27 -3.63 -12.39
C ALA A 136 16.57 -5.14 -12.52
N ILE A 137 16.62 -5.65 -13.75
CA ILE A 137 16.90 -7.08 -14.01
C ILE A 137 18.40 -7.36 -14.18
N GLY A 138 19.12 -6.44 -14.85
CA GLY A 138 20.57 -6.56 -15.09
C GLY A 138 20.95 -7.33 -16.35
N SER A 139 22.26 -7.45 -16.59
CA SER A 139 22.85 -8.16 -17.74
C SER A 139 22.97 -9.66 -17.47
N HIS A 140 22.84 -10.46 -18.52
CA HIS A 140 23.08 -11.91 -18.48
C HIS A 140 23.69 -12.39 -19.81
N GLY A 141 24.14 -13.65 -19.86
CA GLY A 141 24.74 -14.25 -21.05
C GLY A 141 24.41 -15.73 -21.20
N HIS A 142 24.90 -16.33 -22.28
CA HIS A 142 24.68 -17.73 -22.61
C HIS A 142 25.97 -18.40 -23.07
N THR A 143 26.11 -19.69 -22.77
CA THR A 143 27.15 -20.55 -23.36
C THR A 143 26.63 -21.13 -24.67
N ILE A 144 27.39 -20.96 -25.76
CA ILE A 144 27.05 -21.51 -27.07
C ILE A 144 28.02 -22.65 -27.40
N THR A 145 27.49 -23.78 -27.86
CA THR A 145 28.27 -24.93 -28.36
C THR A 145 27.92 -25.16 -29.82
N VAL A 146 28.94 -25.25 -30.68
CA VAL A 146 28.78 -25.63 -32.08
C VAL A 146 29.25 -27.07 -32.22
N ASN A 147 28.33 -27.96 -32.59
CA ASN A 147 28.65 -29.36 -32.77
C ASN A 147 29.48 -29.59 -34.03
N ALA A 148 30.36 -30.59 -34.01
CA ALA A 148 31.14 -30.95 -35.18
C ALA A 148 30.22 -31.39 -36.34
N ALA A 149 30.55 -30.97 -37.56
CA ALA A 149 29.85 -31.34 -38.78
C ALA A 149 30.86 -31.66 -39.89
N GLY A 150 30.67 -32.80 -40.56
CA GLY A 150 31.55 -33.25 -41.64
C GLY A 150 31.66 -34.78 -41.72
N ASN A 151 32.43 -35.24 -42.71
CA ASN A 151 32.78 -36.65 -42.90
C ASN A 151 34.14 -36.96 -42.27
N ALA A 152 34.56 -38.23 -42.28
CA ALA A 152 35.88 -38.65 -41.78
C ALA A 152 37.06 -38.14 -42.61
N GLU A 153 36.84 -37.84 -43.90
CA GLU A 153 37.85 -37.33 -44.84
C GLU A 153 37.30 -36.10 -45.59
N ASN A 154 38.15 -35.12 -45.87
CA ASN A 154 37.87 -34.00 -46.76
C ASN A 154 38.18 -34.37 -48.20
N THR A 155 37.13 -34.64 -48.98
CA THR A 155 37.24 -35.12 -50.36
C THR A 155 36.74 -34.11 -51.37
N VAL A 156 37.39 -34.03 -52.53
CA VAL A 156 36.80 -33.49 -53.76
C VAL A 156 36.14 -34.62 -54.55
N LYS A 157 35.31 -34.30 -55.55
CA LYS A 157 34.81 -35.32 -56.49
C LYS A 157 35.99 -36.07 -57.12
N ASN A 158 36.02 -37.39 -56.98
CA ASN A 158 37.12 -38.24 -57.43
C ASN A 158 36.60 -39.59 -57.96
N ILE A 159 37.46 -40.30 -58.70
CA ILE A 159 37.22 -41.65 -59.21
C ILE A 159 38.41 -42.52 -58.81
N ALA A 160 38.13 -43.72 -58.29
CA ALA A 160 39.18 -44.64 -57.84
C ALA A 160 39.86 -45.35 -59.02
N PHE A 161 41.19 -45.29 -59.06
CA PHE A 161 42.03 -46.05 -59.99
C PHE A 161 43.12 -46.82 -59.22
N ASN A 162 43.54 -47.96 -59.77
CA ASN A 162 44.70 -48.68 -59.26
C ASN A 162 45.98 -48.04 -59.77
N TYR A 163 46.80 -47.53 -58.86
CA TYR A 163 48.14 -47.06 -59.19
C TYR A 163 49.09 -48.25 -59.41
N ILE A 164 49.70 -48.30 -60.59
CA ILE A 164 50.72 -49.29 -60.98
C ILE A 164 52.01 -48.59 -61.36
N VAL A 165 53.13 -49.32 -61.30
CA VAL A 165 54.44 -48.88 -61.78
C VAL A 165 55.00 -49.95 -62.70
N ARG A 166 55.60 -49.55 -63.83
CA ARG A 166 56.25 -50.46 -64.76
C ARG A 166 57.56 -50.97 -64.14
N LEU A 167 57.74 -52.29 -64.15
CA LEU A 167 59.00 -52.95 -63.76
C LEU A 167 59.97 -53.02 -64.96
N ALA A 168 61.24 -53.30 -64.68
CA ALA A 168 62.30 -53.44 -65.69
C ALA A 168 62.06 -54.64 -66.62
#